data_AF-A0A2W4PJW1-F1
#
_entry.id   AF-A0A2W4PJW1-F1
#
_cell.length_a   1.000
_cell.length_b   1.000
_cell.length_c   1.000
_cell.angle_alpha   90.00
_cell.angle_beta   90.00
_cell.angle_gamma   90.00
#
_symmetry.space_group_name_H-M   'P 1'
#
loop_
_entity.id
_entity.type
_entity.pdbx_description
1 polymer ?
#
loop_
_entity_poly.entity_id
_entity_poly.type
_entity_poly.pdbx_seq_one_letter_code
_entity_poly.pdbx_strand_id
1 'polypeptide(L)'
;MKKRAGIFLFLLISSIQAVSQVTGDWHGLLNIPGSPLRLVFHISKDGDTYSATMDSPDQSAYGIPITSTRFENQTLTLTVSNLAIEYLGILQGDSVIRGTFRQGGQSFGLNLTRNPISRPTVVRPQDPTPPYPYHEEEVTFPNTADGTTFRESHPFHKQV
;
A
#
# COMPACT_ATOMS: atom_id res chain seq x y z
N MET A 1 9.79 -67.32 36.93
CA MET A 1 10.27 -66.51 35.79
C MET A 1 9.24 -66.53 34.66
N LYS A 2 8.35 -65.53 34.53
CA LYS A 2 7.61 -65.25 33.28
C LYS A 2 7.43 -63.72 33.15
N LYS A 3 7.78 -63.22 31.97
CA LYS A 3 8.28 -61.88 31.69
C LYS A 3 7.15 -60.85 31.59
N ARG A 4 7.36 -59.65 32.13
CA ARG A 4 6.47 -58.49 32.01
C ARG A 4 6.61 -57.92 30.60
N ALA A 5 5.53 -57.89 29.82
CA ALA A 5 5.49 -57.18 28.54
C ALA A 5 4.88 -55.79 28.80
N GLY A 6 5.73 -54.76 28.82
CA GLY A 6 5.33 -53.37 28.98
C GLY A 6 4.77 -52.81 27.68
N ILE A 7 3.58 -52.20 27.76
CA ILE A 7 2.94 -51.47 26.66
C ILE A 7 3.57 -50.07 26.61
N PHE A 8 4.36 -49.80 25.58
CA PHE A 8 4.85 -48.45 25.27
C PHE A 8 3.78 -47.72 24.45
N LEU A 9 3.00 -46.86 25.10
CA LEU A 9 2.04 -45.96 24.45
C LEU A 9 2.80 -44.73 23.93
N PHE A 10 3.09 -44.70 22.62
CA PHE A 10 3.70 -43.56 21.95
C PHE A 10 2.61 -42.54 21.62
N LEU A 11 2.44 -41.53 22.48
CA LEU A 11 1.48 -40.44 22.29
C LEU A 11 2.01 -39.48 21.21
N LEU A 12 1.55 -39.66 19.97
CA LEU A 12 1.74 -38.70 18.87
C LEU A 12 0.94 -37.43 19.18
N ILE A 13 1.58 -36.44 19.80
CA ILE A 13 1.02 -35.10 19.92
C ILE A 13 1.19 -34.43 18.56
N SER A 14 0.14 -34.49 17.74
CA SER A 14 0.04 -33.68 16.53
C SER A 14 -0.12 -32.22 16.94
N SER A 15 0.96 -31.44 16.83
CA SER A 15 0.89 -29.99 16.97
C SER A 15 0.04 -29.42 15.83
N ILE A 16 -1.22 -29.12 16.11
CA ILE A 16 -2.06 -28.31 15.24
C ILE A 16 -1.44 -26.91 15.26
N GLN A 17 -0.65 -26.59 14.25
CA GLN A 17 -0.19 -25.22 14.05
C GLN A 17 -1.41 -24.39 13.64
N ALA A 18 -2.02 -23.72 14.62
CA ALA A 18 -2.97 -22.66 14.34
C ALA A 18 -2.21 -21.56 13.59
N VAL A 19 -2.40 -21.50 12.27
CA VAL A 19 -1.94 -20.36 11.47
C VAL A 19 -2.54 -19.11 12.13
N SER A 20 -1.67 -18.19 12.56
CA SER A 20 -2.15 -16.98 13.22
C SER A 20 -2.99 -16.18 12.24
N GLN A 21 -4.16 -15.74 12.69
CA GLN A 21 -5.17 -15.10 11.84
C GLN A 21 -4.64 -13.86 11.10
N VAL A 22 -3.61 -13.21 11.63
CA VAL A 22 -3.06 -11.97 11.06
C VAL A 22 -1.79 -12.17 10.23
N THR A 23 -1.18 -13.36 10.19
CA THR A 23 0.03 -13.58 9.37
C THR A 23 -0.25 -13.49 7.88
N GLY A 24 0.77 -13.14 7.11
CA GLY A 24 0.74 -12.94 5.66
C GLY A 24 0.77 -11.46 5.27
N ASP A 25 0.44 -11.22 4.01
CA ASP A 25 0.50 -9.89 3.41
C ASP A 25 -0.83 -9.15 3.53
N TRP A 26 -0.73 -7.87 3.84
CA TRP A 26 -1.85 -6.97 4.04
C TRP A 26 -1.65 -5.69 3.25
N HIS A 27 -2.56 -5.41 2.33
CA HIS A 27 -2.49 -4.29 1.42
C HIS A 27 -3.49 -3.21 1.82
N GLY A 28 -3.05 -1.96 1.86
CA GLY A 28 -3.86 -0.80 2.15
C GLY A 28 -3.62 0.35 1.18
N LEU A 29 -4.66 1.16 0.99
CA LEU A 29 -4.55 2.44 0.28
C LEU A 29 -4.75 3.57 1.28
N LEU A 30 -3.64 4.23 1.64
CA LEU A 30 -3.64 5.35 2.53
C LEU A 30 -4.03 6.62 1.76
N ASN A 31 -5.18 7.19 2.09
CA ASN A 31 -5.65 8.43 1.48
C ASN A 31 -5.08 9.62 2.26
N ILE A 32 -4.12 10.30 1.67
CA ILE A 32 -3.52 11.54 2.21
C ILE A 32 -3.72 12.70 1.22
N PRO A 33 -3.60 13.97 1.67
CA PRO A 33 -3.54 15.10 0.77
C PRO A 33 -2.41 14.95 -0.26
N GLY A 34 -2.71 15.21 -1.54
CA GLY A 34 -1.77 15.04 -2.65
C GLY A 34 -2.06 13.80 -3.48
N SER A 35 -1.55 12.64 -3.05
CA SER A 35 -1.76 11.36 -3.74
C SER A 35 -1.98 10.24 -2.74
N PRO A 36 -2.90 9.30 -2.98
CA PRO A 36 -3.00 8.10 -2.18
C PRO A 36 -1.71 7.28 -2.30
N LEU A 37 -1.34 6.61 -1.21
CA LEU A 37 -0.16 5.76 -1.11
C LEU A 37 -0.57 4.31 -0.87
N ARG A 38 -0.05 3.40 -1.69
CA ARG A 38 -0.15 1.97 -1.43
C ARG A 38 0.83 1.59 -0.33
N LEU A 39 0.32 0.91 0.69
CA LEU A 39 1.11 0.32 1.76
C LEU A 39 0.92 -1.19 1.75
N VAL A 40 2.00 -1.93 1.99
CA VAL A 40 1.97 -3.38 2.18
C VAL A 40 2.62 -3.70 3.51
N PHE A 41 1.96 -4.49 4.34
CA PHE A 41 2.49 -5.01 5.58
C PHE A 41 2.70 -6.51 5.44
N HIS A 42 3.93 -6.96 5.69
CA HIS A 42 4.29 -8.37 5.69
C HIS A 42 4.39 -8.81 7.14
N ILE A 43 3.48 -9.66 7.61
CA ILE A 43 3.43 -10.08 9.01
C ILE A 43 3.77 -11.56 9.11
N SER A 44 4.77 -11.89 9.91
CA SER A 44 5.14 -13.27 10.22
C SER A 44 5.08 -13.54 11.71
N LYS A 45 5.00 -14.82 12.08
CA LYS A 45 5.00 -15.27 13.47
C LYS A 45 6.00 -16.41 13.63
N ASP A 46 6.86 -16.28 14.64
CA ASP A 46 7.77 -17.35 15.07
C ASP A 46 7.44 -17.72 16.53
N GLY A 47 6.90 -18.92 16.72
CA GLY A 47 6.32 -19.34 18.00
C GLY A 47 5.20 -18.39 18.45
N ASP A 48 5.48 -17.62 19.50
CA ASP A 48 4.58 -16.61 20.07
C ASP A 48 4.95 -15.16 19.72
N THR A 49 6.05 -14.95 19.01
CA THR A 49 6.54 -13.61 18.65
C THR A 49 6.09 -13.24 17.24
N TYR A 50 5.55 -12.04 17.07
CA TYR A 50 5.28 -11.47 15.76
C TYR A 50 6.42 -10.58 15.29
N SER A 51 6.69 -10.61 13.99
CA SER A 51 7.58 -9.68 13.32
C SER A 51 6.91 -9.18 12.03
N ALA A 52 7.24 -7.97 11.61
CA ALA A 52 6.67 -7.42 10.40
C ALA A 52 7.60 -6.42 9.69
N THR A 53 7.37 -6.27 8.39
CA THR A 53 7.93 -5.19 7.57
C THR A 53 6.83 -4.43 6.86
N MET A 54 7.15 -3.21 6.42
CA MET A 54 6.26 -2.34 5.68
C MET A 54 6.92 -1.87 4.39
N ASP A 55 6.14 -1.88 3.32
CA ASP A 55 6.51 -1.33 2.02
C ASP A 55 5.59 -0.16 1.67
N SER A 56 6.16 0.85 1.02
CA SER A 56 5.46 1.93 0.31
C SER A 56 5.99 1.99 -1.12
N PRO A 57 5.46 1.14 -2.03
CA PRO A 57 5.95 1.06 -3.41
C PRO A 57 5.85 2.40 -4.17
N ASP A 58 4.84 3.19 -3.83
CA ASP A 58 4.60 4.51 -4.42
C ASP A 58 5.65 5.56 -4.01
N GLN A 59 6.45 5.25 -2.99
CA GLN A 59 7.58 6.07 -2.51
C GLN A 59 8.92 5.35 -2.67
N SER A 60 8.95 4.22 -3.38
CA SER A 60 10.15 3.37 -3.56
C SER A 60 10.81 2.94 -2.24
N ALA A 61 10.02 2.80 -1.16
CA ALA A 61 10.52 2.36 0.14
C ALA A 61 10.05 0.93 0.42
N TYR A 62 10.96 0.01 0.69
CA TYR A 62 10.68 -1.41 0.85
C TYR A 62 11.42 -1.97 2.07
N GLY A 63 10.84 -2.97 2.72
CA GLY A 63 11.42 -3.68 3.84
C GLY A 63 11.59 -2.83 5.10
N ILE A 64 10.78 -1.78 5.29
CA ILE A 64 10.86 -0.92 6.47
C ILE A 64 10.54 -1.79 7.70
N PRO A 65 11.48 -1.96 8.65
CA PRO A 65 11.22 -2.81 9.81
C PRO A 65 10.16 -2.20 10.73
N ILE A 66 9.18 -3.02 11.14
CA ILE A 66 8.24 -2.64 12.19
C ILE A 66 8.89 -2.96 13.53
N THR A 67 9.08 -1.93 14.36
CA THR A 67 9.78 -2.02 15.64
C THR A 67 8.98 -2.76 16.71
N SER A 68 7.64 -2.75 16.62
CA SER A 68 6.76 -3.53 17.49
C SER A 68 5.54 -4.02 16.72
N THR A 69 5.27 -5.32 16.81
CA THR A 69 4.08 -5.97 16.24
C THR A 69 3.36 -6.72 17.34
N ARG A 70 2.10 -6.35 17.60
CA ARG A 70 1.27 -6.98 18.63
C ARG A 70 -0.10 -7.32 18.07
N PHE A 71 -0.59 -8.51 18.36
CA PHE A 71 -1.92 -8.94 17.98
C PHE A 71 -2.61 -9.61 19.16
N GLU A 72 -3.61 -8.93 19.72
CA GLU A 72 -4.36 -9.40 20.90
C GLU A 72 -5.83 -8.96 20.80
N ASN A 73 -6.76 -9.83 21.20
CA ASN A 73 -8.20 -9.54 21.17
C ASN A 73 -8.66 -8.96 19.82
N GLN A 74 -8.22 -9.58 18.72
CA GLN A 74 -8.48 -9.15 17.33
C GLN A 74 -7.92 -7.78 16.95
N THR A 75 -7.16 -7.13 17.84
CA THR A 75 -6.54 -5.83 17.61
C THR A 75 -5.09 -6.03 17.19
N LEU A 76 -4.76 -5.55 16.00
CA LEU A 76 -3.40 -5.45 15.48
C LEU A 76 -2.84 -4.06 15.78
N THR A 77 -1.67 -4.02 16.41
CA THR A 77 -0.88 -2.81 16.62
C THR A 77 0.48 -2.98 15.95
N LEU A 78 0.81 -2.07 15.03
CA LEU A 78 2.12 -1.99 14.38
C LEU A 78 2.76 -0.64 14.71
N THR A 79 4.05 -0.63 15.04
CA THR A 79 4.77 0.61 15.36
C THR A 79 6.08 0.66 14.61
N VAL A 80 6.41 1.83 14.05
CA VAL A 80 7.71 2.12 13.43
C VAL A 80 8.26 3.36 14.13
N SER A 81 8.96 3.15 15.24
CA SER A 81 9.31 4.23 16.18
C SER A 81 10.18 5.32 15.55
N ASN A 82 11.12 4.95 14.69
CA ASN A 82 12.02 5.87 13.99
C ASN A 82 11.29 6.78 12.98
N LEU A 83 10.11 6.38 12.50
CA LEU A 83 9.29 7.17 11.57
C LEU A 83 8.08 7.82 12.26
N ALA A 84 7.95 7.66 13.59
CA ALA A 84 6.79 8.08 14.36
C ALA A 84 5.47 7.58 13.76
N ILE A 85 5.46 6.33 13.29
CA ILE A 85 4.29 5.67 12.71
C ILE A 85 3.68 4.69 13.71
N GLU A 86 2.35 4.69 13.78
CA GLU A 86 1.55 3.71 14.51
C GLU A 86 0.34 3.31 13.65
N TYR A 87 0.07 2.01 13.56
CA TYR A 87 -1.17 1.49 13.00
C TYR A 87 -1.94 0.73 14.07
N LEU A 88 -3.21 1.04 14.23
CA LEU A 88 -4.14 0.34 15.11
C LEU A 88 -5.32 -0.14 14.28
N GLY A 89 -5.55 -1.46 14.20
CA GLY A 89 -6.64 -2.03 13.43
C GLY A 89 -7.31 -3.21 14.09
N ILE A 90 -8.59 -3.41 13.79
CA ILE A 90 -9.40 -4.54 14.28
C ILE A 90 -9.63 -5.49 13.11
N LEU A 91 -9.23 -6.75 13.31
CA LEU A 91 -9.47 -7.83 12.36
C LEU A 91 -10.97 -8.17 12.32
N GLN A 92 -11.55 -8.13 11.13
CA GLN A 92 -12.94 -8.50 10.86
C GLN A 92 -12.98 -9.75 9.98
N GLY A 93 -13.37 -10.88 10.57
CA GLY A 93 -13.23 -12.19 9.92
C GLY A 93 -11.76 -12.54 9.72
N ASP A 94 -11.38 -12.98 8.52
CA ASP A 94 -10.01 -13.41 8.22
C ASP A 94 -9.37 -12.63 7.04
N SER A 95 -10.06 -11.62 6.50
CA SER A 95 -9.69 -10.98 5.22
C SER A 95 -9.61 -9.46 5.24
N VAL A 96 -10.13 -8.80 6.28
CA VAL A 96 -10.17 -7.34 6.38
C VAL A 96 -9.72 -6.91 7.78
N ILE A 97 -8.83 -5.91 7.85
CA ILE A 97 -8.51 -5.20 9.09
C ILE A 97 -8.95 -3.75 8.90
N ARG A 98 -9.84 -3.27 9.78
CA ARG A 98 -10.25 -1.87 9.80
C ARG A 98 -9.41 -1.11 10.79
N GLY A 99 -8.69 -0.10 10.35
CA GLY A 99 -7.78 0.60 11.24
C GLY A 99 -7.50 2.05 10.89
N THR A 100 -6.65 2.61 11.73
CA THR A 100 -6.17 3.98 11.68
C THR A 100 -4.66 3.94 11.60
N PHE A 101 -4.12 4.63 10.61
CA PHE A 101 -2.70 4.89 10.45
C PHE A 101 -2.39 6.29 11.00
N ARG A 102 -1.38 6.38 11.85
CA ARG A 102 -0.95 7.62 12.48
C ARG A 102 0.52 7.86 12.13
N GLN A 103 0.84 9.09 11.76
CA GLN A 103 2.22 9.49 11.48
C GLN A 103 2.43 10.95 11.88
N GLY A 104 3.47 11.21 12.69
CA GLY A 104 3.85 12.59 13.05
C GLY A 104 2.72 13.41 13.69
N GLY A 105 1.81 12.76 14.43
CA GLY A 105 0.65 13.40 15.06
C GLY A 105 -0.60 13.50 14.17
N GLN A 106 -0.49 13.21 12.87
CA GLN A 106 -1.65 13.11 11.97
C GLN A 106 -2.26 11.71 12.03
N SER A 107 -3.56 11.59 11.72
CA SER A 107 -4.30 10.33 11.71
C SER A 107 -5.12 10.18 10.44
N PHE A 108 -5.06 9.00 9.84
CA PHE A 108 -5.70 8.66 8.57
C PHE A 108 -6.38 7.29 8.68
N GLY A 109 -7.54 7.14 8.08
CA GLY A 109 -8.15 5.81 7.95
C GLY A 109 -7.33 4.92 7.01
N LEU A 110 -7.08 3.68 7.42
CA LEU A 110 -6.39 2.69 6.61
C LEU A 110 -6.98 1.31 6.85
N ASN A 111 -7.78 0.86 5.88
CA ASN A 111 -8.26 -0.51 5.86
C ASN A 111 -7.26 -1.38 5.10
N LEU A 112 -6.98 -2.57 5.65
CA LEU A 112 -6.10 -3.54 5.04
C LEU A 112 -6.90 -4.74 4.55
N THR A 113 -6.49 -5.29 3.41
CA THR A 113 -7.09 -6.49 2.82
C THR A 113 -6.00 -7.44 2.32
N ARG A 114 -6.34 -8.72 2.16
CA ARG A 114 -5.42 -9.76 1.63
C ARG A 114 -5.02 -9.55 0.17
N ASN A 115 -5.84 -8.82 -0.60
CA ASN A 115 -5.63 -8.67 -2.03
C ASN A 115 -4.86 -7.38 -2.35
N PRO A 116 -3.91 -7.41 -3.30
CA PRO A 116 -3.22 -6.22 -3.76
C PRO A 116 -4.20 -5.15 -4.26
N ILE A 117 -4.01 -3.91 -3.82
CA ILE A 117 -4.81 -2.78 -4.25
C ILE A 117 -4.10 -2.10 -5.43
N SER A 118 -4.80 -2.05 -6.58
CA SER A 118 -4.35 -1.26 -7.72
C SER A 118 -4.71 0.21 -7.52
N ARG A 119 -3.84 1.12 -7.99
CA ARG A 119 -4.12 2.56 -7.93
C ARG A 119 -5.32 2.86 -8.85
N PRO A 120 -6.36 3.59 -8.40
CA PRO A 120 -7.36 4.06 -9.32
C PRO A 120 -6.67 4.96 -10.35
N THR A 121 -6.68 4.54 -11.62
CA THR A 121 -6.13 5.33 -12.72
C THR A 121 -7.03 6.56 -12.86
N VAL A 122 -6.60 7.71 -12.35
CA VAL A 122 -7.26 8.97 -12.67
C VAL A 122 -7.03 9.20 -14.15
N VAL A 123 -8.04 8.89 -14.96
CA VAL A 123 -8.06 9.31 -16.37
C VAL A 123 -8.02 10.83 -16.33
N ARG A 124 -6.87 11.40 -16.68
CA ARG A 124 -6.71 12.83 -16.93
C ARG A 124 -6.68 12.98 -18.44
N PRO A 125 -7.82 13.22 -19.12
CA PRO A 125 -7.80 13.51 -20.55
C PRO A 125 -6.93 14.76 -20.72
N GLN A 126 -5.74 14.60 -21.29
CA GLN A 126 -4.85 15.72 -21.63
C GLN A 126 -5.25 16.35 -22.96
N ASP A 127 -6.17 15.73 -23.70
CA ASP A 127 -6.80 16.34 -24.86
C ASP A 127 -8.20 16.86 -24.49
N PRO A 128 -8.42 18.18 -24.55
CA PRO A 128 -9.77 18.71 -24.57
C PRO A 128 -10.50 18.14 -25.80
N THR A 129 -11.74 17.69 -25.64
CA THR A 129 -12.56 17.22 -26.77
C THR A 129 -13.20 18.42 -27.48
N PRO A 130 -13.15 18.50 -28.82
CA PRO A 130 -13.82 19.55 -29.57
C PRO A 130 -15.33 19.62 -29.25
N PRO A 131 -15.96 20.81 -29.40
CA PRO A 131 -15.43 22.02 -30.01
C PRO A 131 -14.55 22.85 -29.04
N TYR A 132 -13.38 23.27 -29.52
CA TYR A 132 -12.50 24.19 -28.79
C TYR A 132 -13.08 25.62 -28.80
N PRO A 133 -13.09 26.35 -27.68
CA PRO A 133 -13.62 27.72 -27.62
C PRO A 133 -12.64 28.79 -28.16
N TYR A 134 -11.64 28.39 -28.95
CA TYR A 134 -10.60 29.28 -29.48
C TYR A 134 -10.56 29.20 -31.01
N HIS A 135 -10.27 30.31 -31.65
CA HIS A 135 -10.02 30.36 -33.09
C HIS A 135 -8.56 29.97 -33.36
N GLU A 136 -8.33 28.99 -34.24
CA GLU A 136 -7.00 28.59 -34.70
C GLU A 136 -6.60 29.46 -35.91
N GLU A 137 -5.43 30.10 -35.86
CA GLU A 137 -4.82 30.78 -37.01
C GLU A 137 -3.47 30.13 -37.30
N GLU A 138 -3.27 29.68 -38.54
CA GLU A 138 -1.99 29.14 -39.00
C GLU A 138 -1.08 30.30 -39.42
N VAL A 139 -0.12 30.67 -38.57
CA VAL A 139 0.85 31.73 -38.91
C VAL A 139 2.08 31.09 -39.54
N THR A 140 2.35 31.41 -40.81
CA THR A 140 3.55 30.99 -41.54
C THR A 140 4.60 32.10 -41.51
N PHE A 141 5.78 31.82 -40.95
CA PHE A 141 6.95 32.70 -41.07
C PHE A 141 7.91 32.15 -42.15
N PRO A 142 8.23 32.92 -43.21
CA PRO A 142 9.31 32.54 -44.11
C PRO A 142 10.67 32.79 -43.44
N ASN A 143 11.47 31.74 -43.26
CA ASN A 143 12.89 31.83 -42.88
C ASN A 143 13.75 31.68 -44.16
N THR A 144 14.39 32.75 -44.60
CA THR A 144 15.23 32.76 -45.81
C THR A 144 16.72 32.47 -45.57
N ALA A 145 17.12 31.93 -44.41
CA ALA A 145 18.54 31.72 -44.11
C ALA A 145 19.04 30.26 -44.05
N ASP A 146 18.19 29.25 -43.89
CA ASP A 146 18.61 27.84 -44.03
C ASP A 146 17.36 26.96 -44.06
N GLY A 147 17.18 26.18 -45.13
CA GLY A 147 15.94 25.46 -45.47
C GLY A 147 15.43 24.43 -44.46
N THR A 148 14.97 24.88 -43.30
CA THR A 148 14.29 24.08 -42.27
C THR A 148 13.07 24.84 -41.74
N THR A 149 11.89 24.22 -41.84
CA THR A 149 10.62 24.78 -41.39
C THR A 149 10.33 24.29 -39.98
N PHE A 150 10.30 25.20 -39.00
CA PHE A 150 9.74 24.93 -37.68
C PHE A 150 8.27 25.38 -37.64
N ARG A 151 7.38 24.47 -37.23
CA ARG A 151 5.96 24.76 -36.99
C ARG A 151 5.72 24.78 -35.48
N GLU A 152 5.46 25.94 -34.92
CA GLU A 152 5.04 26.10 -33.52
C GLU A 152 3.62 26.67 -33.48
N SER A 153 2.70 25.94 -32.84
CA SER A 153 1.35 26.41 -32.52
C SER A 153 1.35 27.04 -31.12
N HIS A 154 1.18 28.36 -31.03
CA HIS A 154 1.08 29.08 -29.75
C HIS A 154 -0.38 29.45 -29.44
N PRO A 155 -1.01 28.92 -28.38
CA PRO A 155 -2.31 29.38 -27.94
C PRO A 155 -2.17 30.73 -27.20
N PHE A 156 -2.81 31.78 -27.71
CA PHE A 156 -2.87 33.10 -27.05
C PHE A 156 -4.05 33.18 -26.08
N HIS A 157 -3.77 33.53 -24.82
CA HIS A 157 -4.78 33.89 -23.83
C HIS A 157 -4.97 35.42 -23.83
N LYS A 158 -6.11 35.91 -24.32
CA LYS A 158 -6.44 37.33 -24.25
C LYS A 158 -6.95 37.65 -22.83
N GLN A 159 -6.14 38.32 -22.03
CA GLN A 159 -6.61 38.92 -20.79
C GLN A 159 -7.53 40.10 -21.12
N VAL A 160 -8.67 40.16 -20.43
CA VAL A 160 -9.64 41.26 -20.46
C VAL A 160 -9.28 42.28 -19.39
#